data_AF-A0A7J7IWJ3-F1
#
_entry.id   AF-A0A7J7IWJ3-F1
#
_cell.length_a   1.000
_cell.length_b   1.000
_cell.length_c   1.000
_cell.angle_alpha   90.00
_cell.angle_beta   90.00
_cell.angle_gamma   90.00
#
_symmetry.space_group_name_H-M   'P 1'
#
loop_
_entity.id
_entity.type
_entity.pdbx_description
1 polymer ?
#
loop_
_entity_poly.entity_id
_entity_poly.type
_entity_poly.pdbx_seq_one_letter_code
_entity_poly.pdbx_strand_id
1 'polypeptide(L)'
;MGFIIFKGYQHVDNGAVAVTTSKLKGIAHSNSTDPRVGDRVWDSIDLHVPPQDNGAFFLTTNVIVTKSQTPGTCPSVKGPCEIDSDCAPVETPYHLGNGVTTGICNQTTKTCMIRAWCPTEDDSPPIDGDYARLEHTANFTVLIKNHVYFPYFDVGRSNNLIELVDKAYLSHCRYHPDNHPHCPIFRIGDIVSLSRPTKDQDAVLDNDAYYRSISRRGAVISIRIHWDCDLDYNETECKPYYKFQRLDNYNSNSAPGYNFRYATNYREDGAEKRRLVKAYGIQFILEVEAIARKFSFQQFILNIGSSLALISVASILSDIVLFNLHKNRKFFKTHVSDSVAVNKRPSNNTQSNHSTTSLNGNNGFLKDKGQISTVS
;
A
#
# COMPACT_ATOMS: atom_id res chain seq x y z
N MET A 1 16.62 22.16 -17.96
CA MET A 1 15.24 21.88 -17.49
C MET A 1 15.19 20.76 -16.46
N GLY A 2 15.78 19.57 -16.73
CA GLY A 2 15.68 18.42 -15.82
C GLY A 2 16.16 18.67 -14.38
N PHE A 3 17.21 19.48 -14.18
CA PHE A 3 17.75 19.78 -12.85
C PHE A 3 16.74 20.44 -11.89
N ILE A 4 15.92 21.36 -12.40
CA ILE A 4 14.90 22.06 -11.60
C ILE A 4 13.63 21.21 -11.50
N ILE A 5 13.20 20.60 -12.61
CA ILE A 5 11.96 19.82 -12.68
C ILE A 5 12.04 18.57 -11.80
N PHE A 6 13.16 17.86 -11.84
CA PHE A 6 13.37 16.63 -11.05
C PHE A 6 14.06 16.90 -9.70
N LYS A 7 14.28 18.17 -9.34
CA LYS A 7 14.99 18.60 -8.13
C LYS A 7 16.29 17.83 -7.90
N GLY A 8 17.11 17.72 -8.95
CA GLY A 8 18.35 16.96 -8.92
C GLY A 8 19.41 17.50 -7.94
N TYR A 9 19.20 18.63 -7.28
CA TYR A 9 20.09 19.14 -6.22
C TYR A 9 19.77 18.55 -4.84
N GLN A 10 18.66 17.82 -4.69
CA GLN A 10 18.23 17.28 -3.41
C GLN A 10 18.70 15.84 -3.23
N HIS A 11 19.14 15.50 -2.03
CA HIS A 11 19.22 14.12 -1.60
C HIS A 11 17.82 13.62 -1.23
N VAL A 12 17.52 12.37 -1.55
CA VAL A 12 16.21 11.74 -1.30
C VAL A 12 16.39 10.67 -0.23
N ASP A 13 15.63 10.76 0.86
CA ASP A 13 15.53 9.69 1.85
C ASP A 13 14.40 8.73 1.45
N ASN A 14 14.79 7.52 1.03
CA ASN A 14 13.88 6.42 0.71
C ASN A 14 13.70 5.44 1.89
N GLY A 15 14.39 5.68 3.01
CA GLY A 15 14.39 4.81 4.19
C GLY A 15 13.37 5.21 5.26
N ALA A 16 12.30 5.92 4.87
CA ALA A 16 11.29 6.39 5.79
C ALA A 16 10.63 5.23 6.55
N VAL A 17 10.48 5.40 7.86
CA VAL A 17 9.77 4.45 8.73
C VAL A 17 8.42 5.04 9.08
N ALA A 18 7.37 4.23 8.95
CA ALA A 18 6.01 4.66 9.25
C ALA A 18 5.29 3.70 10.19
N VAL A 19 4.45 4.24 11.05
CA VAL A 19 3.50 3.48 11.85
C VAL A 19 2.11 4.09 11.70
N THR A 20 1.13 3.21 11.47
CA THR A 20 -0.27 3.62 11.32
C THR A 20 -1.16 2.80 12.23
N THR A 21 -2.00 3.51 12.99
CA THR A 21 -3.03 2.91 13.84
C THR A 21 -4.38 3.50 13.49
N SER A 22 -5.43 2.69 13.61
CA SER A 22 -6.80 3.09 13.34
C SER A 22 -7.66 2.92 14.60
N LYS A 23 -8.65 3.78 14.75
CA LYS A 23 -9.68 3.63 15.79
C LYS A 23 -11.05 3.89 15.19
N LEU A 24 -11.84 2.83 15.11
CA LEU A 24 -13.20 2.88 14.62
C LEU A 24 -14.17 3.31 15.73
N LYS A 25 -15.19 4.08 15.35
CA LYS A 25 -16.30 4.49 16.20
C LYS A 25 -17.61 4.49 15.40
N GLY A 26 -18.64 3.91 15.98
CA GLY A 26 -19.97 3.92 15.41
C GLY A 26 -20.88 2.93 16.13
N ILE A 27 -22.18 3.10 15.91
CA ILE A 27 -23.22 2.21 16.38
C ILE A 27 -24.15 1.95 15.21
N ALA A 28 -24.46 0.69 14.96
CA ALA A 28 -25.43 0.25 13.98
C ALA A 28 -26.54 -0.51 14.68
N HIS A 29 -27.72 -0.51 14.09
CA HIS A 29 -28.88 -1.25 14.56
C HIS A 29 -29.35 -2.15 13.43
N SER A 30 -29.58 -3.43 13.74
CA SER A 30 -30.18 -4.37 12.81
C SER A 30 -31.60 -4.66 13.28
N ASN A 31 -32.59 -4.39 12.42
CA ASN A 31 -33.97 -4.80 12.61
C ASN A 31 -34.32 -5.88 11.58
N SER A 32 -33.81 -7.09 11.79
CA SER A 32 -33.98 -8.20 10.85
C SER A 32 -35.06 -9.18 11.33
N THR A 33 -35.93 -9.60 10.41
CA THR A 33 -36.89 -10.70 10.62
C THR A 33 -36.19 -12.05 10.77
N ASP A 34 -34.92 -12.14 10.33
CA ASP A 34 -34.11 -13.34 10.42
C ASP A 34 -33.71 -13.62 11.88
N PRO A 35 -34.17 -14.73 12.49
CA PRO A 35 -33.87 -15.06 13.88
C PRO A 35 -32.37 -15.30 14.15
N ARG A 36 -31.55 -15.50 13.10
CA ARG A 36 -30.08 -15.62 13.22
C ARG A 36 -29.45 -14.32 13.69
N VAL A 37 -29.97 -13.18 13.22
CA VAL A 37 -29.45 -11.84 13.54
C VAL A 37 -30.38 -11.13 14.53
N GLY A 38 -31.68 -11.06 14.21
CA GLY A 38 -32.72 -10.46 15.03
C GLY A 38 -32.59 -8.95 15.19
N ASP A 39 -33.41 -8.41 16.09
CA ASP A 39 -33.34 -7.04 16.57
C ASP A 39 -32.15 -6.87 17.55
N ARG A 40 -31.11 -6.14 17.14
CA ARG A 40 -29.88 -5.97 17.93
C ARG A 40 -29.13 -4.68 17.60
N VAL A 41 -28.51 -4.10 18.64
CA VAL A 41 -27.51 -3.05 18.52
C VAL A 41 -26.12 -3.64 18.35
N TRP A 42 -25.35 -3.08 17.43
CA TRP A 42 -23.98 -3.42 17.10
C TRP A 42 -23.10 -2.20 17.32
N ASP A 43 -22.01 -2.36 18.05
CA ASP A 43 -21.02 -1.30 18.23
C ASP A 43 -19.74 -1.58 17.42
N SER A 44 -18.74 -0.71 17.58
CA SER A 44 -17.45 -0.90 16.93
C SER A 44 -16.71 -2.17 17.37
N ILE A 45 -17.00 -2.71 18.55
CA ILE A 45 -16.32 -3.90 19.10
C ILE A 45 -16.90 -5.17 18.47
N ASP A 46 -18.23 -5.18 18.26
CA ASP A 46 -18.90 -6.30 17.60
C ASP A 46 -18.53 -6.42 16.11
N LEU A 47 -18.27 -5.28 15.43
CA LEU A 47 -18.10 -5.24 13.98
C LEU A 47 -16.64 -5.14 13.50
N HIS A 48 -15.70 -4.81 14.38
CA HIS A 48 -14.26 -4.73 14.09
C HIS A 48 -13.53 -6.00 14.53
N VAL A 49 -13.20 -6.88 13.58
CA VAL A 49 -12.62 -8.20 13.85
C VAL A 49 -11.46 -8.50 12.89
N PRO A 50 -10.23 -8.78 13.37
CA PRO A 50 -9.80 -8.65 14.76
C PRO A 50 -9.73 -7.17 15.20
N PRO A 51 -9.85 -6.87 16.51
CA PRO A 51 -9.83 -5.50 17.01
C PRO A 51 -8.44 -4.83 16.97
N GLN A 52 -7.39 -5.62 16.71
CA GLN A 52 -6.01 -5.16 16.60
C GLN A 52 -5.44 -5.68 15.28
N ASP A 53 -5.26 -4.76 14.34
CA ASP A 53 -4.55 -5.03 13.09
C ASP A 53 -3.68 -3.79 12.78
N ASN A 54 -2.38 -4.01 12.59
CA ASN A 54 -1.43 -2.94 12.33
C ASN A 54 -1.34 -2.75 10.81
N GLY A 55 -1.68 -1.56 10.34
CA GLY A 55 -1.68 -1.28 8.91
C GLY A 55 -2.91 -1.78 8.16
N ALA A 56 -3.93 -2.30 8.85
CA ALA A 56 -5.23 -2.58 8.27
C ALA A 56 -6.33 -2.56 9.34
N PHE A 57 -7.59 -2.56 8.92
CA PHE A 57 -8.73 -2.84 9.80
C PHE A 57 -9.91 -3.38 9.00
N PHE A 58 -10.72 -4.22 9.65
CA PHE A 58 -11.90 -4.81 9.04
C PHE A 58 -13.17 -4.20 9.62
N LEU A 59 -14.15 -3.90 8.76
CA LEU A 59 -15.48 -3.52 9.19
C LEU A 59 -16.51 -4.48 8.62
N THR A 60 -17.15 -5.23 9.52
CA THR A 60 -18.28 -6.09 9.20
C THR A 60 -19.46 -5.26 8.73
N THR A 61 -19.97 -5.54 7.54
CA THR A 61 -21.13 -4.87 6.95
C THR A 61 -22.33 -5.80 6.79
N ASN A 62 -22.10 -7.12 6.88
CA ASN A 62 -23.11 -8.14 6.77
C ASN A 62 -22.63 -9.44 7.48
N VAL A 63 -23.55 -10.19 8.08
CA VAL A 63 -23.24 -11.40 8.85
C VAL A 63 -24.22 -12.53 8.59
N ILE A 64 -23.71 -13.76 8.61
CA ILE A 64 -24.50 -14.98 8.75
C ILE A 64 -24.08 -15.64 10.06
N VAL A 65 -25.05 -15.89 10.95
CA VAL A 65 -24.80 -16.40 12.30
C VAL A 65 -25.43 -17.78 12.44
N THR A 66 -24.63 -18.76 12.85
CA THR A 66 -25.12 -20.07 13.30
C THR A 66 -24.94 -20.15 14.82
N LYS A 67 -26.06 -20.06 15.54
CA LYS A 67 -26.09 -20.08 17.00
C LYS A 67 -25.97 -21.52 17.52
N SER A 68 -25.37 -21.65 18.70
CA SER A 68 -25.41 -22.86 19.53
C SER A 68 -25.01 -24.15 18.83
N GLN A 69 -23.97 -24.11 17.99
CA GLN A 69 -23.43 -25.32 17.40
C GLN A 69 -22.80 -26.20 18.47
N THR A 70 -23.07 -27.51 18.44
CA THR A 70 -22.46 -28.51 19.33
C THR A 70 -21.78 -29.60 18.49
N PRO A 71 -20.70 -30.23 18.99
CA PRO A 71 -20.14 -31.40 18.33
C PRO A 71 -21.20 -32.52 18.25
N GLY A 72 -21.43 -33.06 17.06
CA GLY A 72 -22.45 -34.08 16.86
C GLY A 72 -22.55 -34.57 15.43
N THR A 73 -23.65 -35.26 15.13
CA THR A 73 -23.95 -35.80 13.80
C THR A 73 -25.22 -35.14 13.25
N CYS A 74 -25.15 -34.50 12.09
CA CYS A 74 -26.26 -33.79 11.46
C CYS A 74 -26.15 -33.87 9.93
N PRO A 75 -27.25 -33.62 9.19
CA PRO A 75 -27.20 -33.56 7.74
C PRO A 75 -26.30 -32.40 7.26
N SER A 76 -25.54 -32.66 6.20
CA SER A 76 -24.79 -31.63 5.50
C SER A 76 -25.73 -30.73 4.69
N VAL A 77 -25.35 -29.46 4.52
CA VAL A 77 -26.04 -28.50 3.63
C VAL A 77 -25.69 -28.74 2.15
N LYS A 78 -24.53 -29.35 1.88
CA LYS A 78 -24.06 -29.69 0.52
C LYS A 78 -23.68 -31.17 0.44
N GLY A 79 -23.94 -31.80 -0.70
CA GLY A 79 -23.73 -33.23 -0.90
C GLY A 79 -25.07 -33.97 -0.91
N PRO A 80 -25.81 -33.89 -2.04
CA PRO A 80 -27.04 -34.64 -2.23
C PRO A 80 -26.73 -36.14 -2.25
N CYS A 81 -27.66 -36.94 -1.75
CA CYS A 81 -27.59 -38.39 -1.78
C CYS A 81 -28.98 -39.00 -1.96
N GLU A 82 -29.03 -40.16 -2.60
CA GLU A 82 -30.24 -40.99 -2.67
C GLU A 82 -30.09 -42.24 -1.81
N ILE A 83 -28.88 -42.79 -1.77
CA ILE A 83 -28.54 -44.01 -1.04
C ILE A 83 -27.28 -43.81 -0.18
N ASP A 84 -27.10 -44.66 0.83
CA ASP A 84 -25.98 -44.56 1.78
C ASP A 84 -24.61 -44.67 1.12
N SER A 85 -24.49 -45.40 0.01
CA SER A 85 -23.23 -45.51 -0.75
C SER A 85 -22.77 -44.21 -1.39
N ASP A 86 -23.69 -43.26 -1.64
CA ASP A 86 -23.34 -41.93 -2.15
C ASP A 86 -22.56 -41.12 -1.11
N CYS A 87 -22.69 -41.50 0.16
CA CYS A 87 -22.09 -40.82 1.30
C CYS A 87 -20.82 -41.50 1.81
N ALA A 88 -20.10 -42.21 0.93
CA ALA A 88 -18.92 -43.01 1.27
C ALA A 88 -18.04 -42.34 2.35
N PRO A 89 -17.68 -43.05 3.43
CA PRO A 89 -16.82 -42.50 4.48
C PRO A 89 -15.49 -42.13 3.85
N VAL A 90 -15.18 -40.84 3.77
CA VAL A 90 -13.88 -40.39 3.29
C VAL A 90 -12.98 -40.23 4.52
N GLU A 91 -11.88 -40.97 4.58
CA GLU A 91 -10.88 -40.86 5.65
C GLU A 91 -10.26 -39.44 5.71
N THR A 92 -10.27 -38.73 4.58
CA THR A 92 -9.91 -37.33 4.46
C THR A 92 -11.17 -36.47 4.27
N PRO A 93 -11.47 -35.53 5.18
CA PRO A 93 -12.60 -34.62 5.00
C PRO A 93 -12.44 -33.88 3.67
N TYR A 94 -13.49 -33.83 2.85
CA TYR A 94 -13.53 -32.99 1.65
C TYR A 94 -13.06 -31.58 2.02
N HIS A 95 -12.09 -31.01 1.28
CA HIS A 95 -11.57 -29.65 1.49
C HIS A 95 -12.65 -28.54 1.45
N LEU A 96 -13.86 -28.87 1.00
CA LEU A 96 -15.02 -27.99 0.85
C LEU A 96 -16.20 -28.37 1.77
N GLY A 97 -16.04 -29.39 2.63
CA GLY A 97 -17.09 -29.93 3.50
C GLY A 97 -17.08 -29.34 4.92
N ASN A 98 -18.26 -29.30 5.56
CA ASN A 98 -18.43 -28.81 6.94
C ASN A 98 -18.05 -29.85 8.02
N GLY A 99 -17.62 -31.06 7.63
CA GLY A 99 -17.31 -32.17 8.53
C GLY A 99 -16.97 -33.47 7.81
N VAL A 100 -16.93 -34.57 8.56
CA VAL A 100 -16.57 -35.92 8.06
C VAL A 100 -17.82 -36.74 7.78
N THR A 101 -17.94 -37.32 6.58
CA THR A 101 -19.11 -38.13 6.19
C THR A 101 -19.22 -39.41 7.02
N THR A 102 -20.43 -39.76 7.43
CA THR A 102 -20.67 -40.98 8.24
C THR A 102 -21.00 -42.22 7.42
N GLY A 103 -21.14 -42.11 6.08
CA GLY A 103 -21.64 -43.22 5.27
C GLY A 103 -23.16 -43.35 5.22
N ILE A 104 -23.91 -42.38 5.76
CA ILE A 104 -25.37 -42.49 5.91
C ILE A 104 -26.04 -41.34 5.15
N CYS A 105 -27.01 -41.66 4.31
CA CYS A 105 -27.85 -40.70 3.61
C CYS A 105 -29.13 -40.42 4.39
N ASN A 106 -29.39 -39.14 4.69
CA ASN A 106 -30.65 -38.76 5.31
C ASN A 106 -31.76 -38.74 4.25
N GLN A 107 -32.75 -39.62 4.38
CA GLN A 107 -33.82 -39.78 3.40
C GLN A 107 -34.81 -38.60 3.36
N THR A 108 -34.91 -37.81 4.43
CA THR A 108 -35.78 -36.63 4.49
C THR A 108 -35.14 -35.43 3.80
N THR A 109 -33.88 -35.13 4.11
CA THR A 109 -33.18 -33.99 3.51
C THR A 109 -32.47 -34.33 2.19
N LYS A 110 -32.36 -35.62 1.86
CA LYS A 110 -31.60 -36.15 0.73
C LYS A 110 -30.15 -35.65 0.73
N THR A 111 -29.55 -35.57 1.92
CA THR A 111 -28.16 -35.14 2.11
C THR A 111 -27.40 -36.07 3.06
N CYS A 112 -26.08 -36.15 2.84
CA CYS A 112 -25.23 -37.01 3.65
C CYS A 112 -25.14 -36.52 5.10
N MET A 113 -25.20 -37.45 6.05
CA MET A 113 -24.92 -37.20 7.46
C MET A 113 -23.41 -37.02 7.67
N ILE A 114 -23.05 -36.01 8.47
CA ILE A 114 -21.66 -35.68 8.78
C ILE A 114 -21.45 -35.55 10.29
N ARG A 115 -20.26 -35.94 10.77
CA ARG A 115 -19.76 -35.57 12.10
C ARG A 115 -19.14 -34.18 12.00
N ALA A 116 -19.75 -33.22 12.67
CA ALA A 116 -19.43 -31.80 12.53
C ALA A 116 -19.87 -31.01 13.77
N TRP A 117 -19.69 -29.70 13.68
CA TRP A 117 -20.41 -28.76 14.54
C TRP A 117 -21.83 -28.58 14.00
N CYS A 118 -22.80 -29.01 14.79
CA CYS A 118 -24.21 -29.13 14.40
C CYS A 118 -25.08 -28.13 15.16
N PRO A 119 -26.06 -27.47 14.51
CA PRO A 119 -26.40 -27.59 13.09
C PRO A 119 -25.32 -26.97 12.19
N THR A 120 -25.22 -27.44 10.96
CA THR A 120 -24.28 -26.92 9.96
C THR A 120 -24.62 -25.49 9.55
N GLU A 121 -23.63 -24.75 9.05
CA GLU A 121 -23.84 -23.38 8.57
C GLU A 121 -24.76 -23.38 7.33
N ASP A 122 -25.88 -22.67 7.45
CA ASP A 122 -26.74 -22.36 6.32
C ASP A 122 -26.31 -21.03 5.67
N ASP A 123 -25.67 -21.15 4.51
CA ASP A 123 -25.17 -20.03 3.69
C ASP A 123 -26.26 -19.47 2.75
N SER A 124 -27.51 -19.91 2.92
CA SER A 124 -28.65 -19.35 2.20
C SER A 124 -28.81 -17.86 2.55
N PRO A 125 -29.04 -16.99 1.54
CA PRO A 125 -29.31 -15.59 1.79
C PRO A 125 -30.51 -15.44 2.73
N PRO A 126 -30.56 -14.41 3.59
CA PRO A 126 -31.74 -14.13 4.40
C PRO A 126 -33.02 -14.04 3.56
N ILE A 127 -34.15 -14.43 4.16
CA ILE A 127 -35.45 -14.65 3.49
C ILE A 127 -35.94 -13.39 2.76
N ASP A 128 -35.59 -12.21 3.23
CA ASP A 128 -36.01 -10.93 2.64
C ASP A 128 -35.17 -10.53 1.41
N GLY A 129 -34.24 -11.36 0.94
CA GLY A 129 -33.36 -11.09 -0.20
C GLY A 129 -32.29 -10.01 0.06
N ASP A 130 -32.51 -9.22 1.11
CA ASP A 130 -31.63 -8.23 1.67
C ASP A 130 -30.93 -8.82 2.90
N TYR A 131 -29.67 -9.16 2.69
CA TYR A 131 -28.74 -9.57 3.74
C TYR A 131 -28.79 -8.62 4.94
N ALA A 132 -28.45 -9.08 6.14
CA ALA A 132 -28.45 -8.28 7.37
C ALA A 132 -27.71 -6.95 7.15
N ARG A 133 -28.49 -5.93 6.82
CA ARG A 133 -28.03 -4.69 6.21
C ARG A 133 -27.61 -3.78 7.33
N LEU A 134 -26.35 -3.87 7.73
CA LEU A 134 -25.75 -2.89 8.62
C LEU A 134 -25.49 -1.59 7.83
N GLU A 135 -26.47 -1.06 7.07
CA GLU A 135 -26.30 0.13 6.20
C GLU A 135 -25.77 1.34 6.99
N HIS A 136 -26.14 1.43 8.26
CA HIS A 136 -25.65 2.45 9.19
C HIS A 136 -24.12 2.42 9.42
N THR A 137 -23.42 1.34 9.03
CA THR A 137 -21.95 1.32 9.04
C THR A 137 -21.32 2.31 8.07
N ALA A 138 -22.06 2.79 7.07
CA ALA A 138 -21.62 3.91 6.23
C ALA A 138 -21.36 5.19 7.04
N ASN A 139 -22.06 5.36 8.17
CA ASN A 139 -21.94 6.51 9.07
C ASN A 139 -20.86 6.33 10.14
N PHE A 140 -20.18 5.19 10.16
CA PHE A 140 -19.09 4.99 11.10
C PHE A 140 -17.94 5.94 10.75
N THR A 141 -17.16 6.26 11.77
CA THR A 141 -15.97 7.10 11.63
C THR A 141 -14.74 6.33 12.05
N VAL A 142 -13.65 6.51 11.31
CA VAL A 142 -12.34 5.98 11.64
C VAL A 142 -11.38 7.14 11.85
N LEU A 143 -10.72 7.15 13.01
CA LEU A 143 -9.57 8.02 13.27
C LEU A 143 -8.31 7.26 12.83
N ILE A 144 -7.58 7.79 11.85
CA ILE A 144 -6.31 7.22 11.39
C ILE A 144 -5.18 8.08 11.96
N LYS A 145 -4.33 7.48 12.78
CA LYS A 145 -3.12 8.11 13.30
C LYS A 145 -1.93 7.51 12.58
N ASN A 146 -1.23 8.34 11.84
CA ASN A 146 -0.03 7.98 11.10
C ASN A 146 1.14 8.84 11.60
N HIS A 147 2.27 8.19 11.83
CA HIS A 147 3.54 8.83 12.16
C HIS A 147 4.57 8.34 11.15
N VAL A 148 5.34 9.28 10.59
CA VAL A 148 6.45 9.01 9.69
C VAL A 148 7.72 9.60 10.25
N TYR A 149 8.83 8.91 10.04
CA TYR A 149 10.16 9.34 10.46
C TYR A 149 11.14 9.12 9.32
N PHE A 150 11.90 10.16 9.00
CA PHE A 150 12.91 10.18 7.94
C PHE A 150 14.30 10.11 8.58
N PRO A 151 14.91 8.92 8.72
CA PRO A 151 16.12 8.74 9.52
C PRO A 151 17.33 9.51 9.00
N TYR A 152 17.41 9.74 7.69
CA TYR A 152 18.54 10.46 7.10
C TYR A 152 18.54 11.94 7.51
N PHE A 153 17.36 12.54 7.64
CA PHE A 153 17.20 13.96 7.99
C PHE A 153 16.87 14.20 9.46
N ASP A 154 16.61 13.14 10.24
CA ASP A 154 16.15 13.19 11.63
C ASP A 154 14.85 14.01 11.79
N VAL A 155 13.89 13.80 10.88
CA VAL A 155 12.61 14.52 10.86
C VAL A 155 11.45 13.56 11.09
N GLY A 156 10.68 13.79 12.15
CA GLY A 156 9.46 13.05 12.47
C GLY A 156 8.20 13.89 12.24
N ARG A 157 7.20 13.33 11.56
CA ARG A 157 5.92 14.01 11.29
C ARG A 157 4.74 13.12 11.64
N SER A 158 3.60 13.75 11.94
CA SER A 158 2.34 13.05 12.17
C SER A 158 1.21 13.71 11.40
N ASN A 159 0.30 12.90 10.88
CA ASN A 159 -0.89 13.39 10.18
C ASN A 159 -1.88 14.07 11.15
N ASN A 160 -1.86 13.66 12.40
CA ASN A 160 -2.57 14.31 13.48
C ASN A 160 -1.64 15.42 13.96
N LEU A 161 -1.82 16.61 13.38
CA LEU A 161 -1.04 17.82 13.66
C LEU A 161 -1.34 18.31 15.08
N ILE A 162 -0.92 17.55 16.11
CA ILE A 162 -1.18 17.78 17.53
C ILE A 162 -0.71 19.18 17.97
N GLU A 163 0.25 19.77 17.26
CA GLU A 163 0.74 21.13 17.50
C GLU A 163 -0.21 22.24 17.00
N LEU A 164 -1.13 21.95 16.08
CA LEU A 164 -2.09 22.92 15.51
C LEU A 164 -3.56 22.60 15.81
N VAL A 165 -3.86 21.39 16.30
CA VAL A 165 -5.22 20.84 16.32
C VAL A 165 -5.75 20.73 17.74
N ASP A 166 -6.68 21.62 18.08
CA ASP A 166 -7.45 21.56 19.33
C ASP A 166 -8.37 20.32 19.35
N LYS A 167 -8.63 19.75 20.53
CA LYS A 167 -9.64 18.71 20.75
C LYS A 167 -11.01 19.15 20.20
N ALA A 168 -11.30 20.45 20.25
CA ALA A 168 -12.51 21.03 19.66
C ALA A 168 -12.60 20.77 18.14
N TYR A 169 -11.50 20.91 17.40
CA TYR A 169 -11.47 20.60 15.96
C TYR A 169 -11.68 19.11 15.70
N LEU A 170 -10.98 18.23 16.42
CA LEU A 170 -11.12 16.76 16.25
C LEU A 170 -12.53 16.26 16.55
N SER A 171 -13.30 16.95 17.39
CA SER A 171 -14.68 16.53 17.65
C SER A 171 -15.61 16.71 16.44
N HIS A 172 -15.38 17.73 15.62
CA HIS A 172 -16.28 18.12 14.52
C HIS A 172 -15.71 17.86 13.12
N CYS A 173 -14.38 17.83 12.97
CA CYS A 173 -13.79 17.71 11.64
C CYS A 173 -14.13 16.37 11.00
N ARG A 174 -14.37 16.38 9.70
CA ARG A 174 -14.47 15.19 8.85
C ARG A 174 -13.61 15.44 7.62
N TYR A 175 -12.84 14.42 7.23
CA TYR A 175 -12.01 14.50 6.05
C TYR A 175 -12.85 14.83 4.81
N HIS A 176 -12.38 15.81 4.05
CA HIS A 176 -12.89 16.11 2.72
C HIS A 176 -11.73 16.60 1.86
N PRO A 177 -11.57 16.13 0.60
CA PRO A 177 -10.45 16.49 -0.26
C PRO A 177 -10.21 18.01 -0.37
N ASP A 178 -11.27 18.79 -0.52
CA ASP A 178 -11.15 20.25 -0.66
C ASP A 178 -11.32 21.03 0.65
N ASN A 179 -12.35 20.73 1.45
CA ASN A 179 -12.71 21.54 2.62
C ASN A 179 -11.83 21.26 3.86
N HIS A 180 -11.50 19.98 4.10
CA HIS A 180 -10.78 19.53 5.29
C HIS A 180 -9.78 18.41 4.95
N PRO A 181 -8.78 18.68 4.09
CA PRO A 181 -7.85 17.65 3.59
C PRO A 181 -6.94 17.06 4.67
N HIS A 182 -6.76 17.75 5.79
CA HIS A 182 -5.86 17.34 6.87
C HIS A 182 -6.57 16.76 8.09
N CYS A 183 -7.91 16.63 8.06
CA CYS A 183 -8.63 16.00 9.17
C CYS A 183 -8.34 14.48 9.18
N PRO A 184 -7.89 13.89 10.31
CA PRO A 184 -7.56 12.47 10.40
C PRO A 184 -8.78 11.57 10.66
N ILE A 185 -10.00 12.14 10.66
CA ILE A 185 -11.26 11.42 10.93
C ILE A 185 -12.04 11.29 9.63
N PHE A 186 -12.25 10.05 9.22
CA PHE A 186 -12.88 9.72 7.96
C PHE A 186 -14.22 9.02 8.21
N ARG A 187 -15.25 9.37 7.44
CA ARG A 187 -16.50 8.60 7.41
C ARG A 187 -16.34 7.44 6.45
N ILE A 188 -16.82 6.26 6.83
CA ILE A 188 -16.67 5.04 6.04
C ILE A 188 -17.35 5.16 4.68
N GLY A 189 -18.57 5.72 4.62
CA GLY A 189 -19.27 5.97 3.36
C GLY A 189 -18.45 6.83 2.39
N ASP A 190 -17.84 7.89 2.90
CA ASP A 190 -17.04 8.81 2.08
C ASP A 190 -15.77 8.12 1.53
N ILE A 191 -15.09 7.29 2.34
CA ILE A 191 -13.96 6.47 1.87
C ILE A 191 -14.41 5.56 0.72
N VAL A 192 -15.53 4.86 0.89
CA VAL A 192 -16.05 3.93 -0.11
C VAL A 192 -16.40 4.66 -1.40
N SER A 193 -17.09 5.80 -1.31
CA SER A 193 -17.41 6.65 -2.45
C SER A 193 -16.15 7.14 -3.19
N LEU A 194 -15.12 7.57 -2.45
CA LEU A 194 -13.85 8.04 -3.04
C LEU A 194 -13.01 6.90 -3.62
N SER A 195 -13.21 5.65 -3.18
CA SER A 195 -12.50 4.47 -3.68
C SER A 195 -13.02 3.93 -5.01
N ARG A 196 -14.09 4.52 -5.55
CA ARG A 196 -14.79 4.06 -6.73
C ARG A 196 -13.87 4.02 -7.96
N PRO A 197 -13.85 2.93 -8.74
CA PRO A 197 -13.05 2.84 -9.95
C PRO A 197 -13.41 3.92 -10.97
N THR A 198 -12.40 4.56 -11.56
CA THR A 198 -12.57 5.60 -12.61
C THR A 198 -13.24 5.09 -13.88
N LYS A 199 -13.13 3.79 -14.18
CA LYS A 199 -13.80 3.16 -15.34
C LYS A 199 -15.33 3.04 -15.17
N ASP A 200 -15.83 3.20 -13.95
CA ASP A 200 -17.27 3.15 -13.62
C ASP A 200 -17.86 4.56 -13.40
N GLN A 201 -17.16 5.62 -13.83
CA GLN A 201 -17.66 7.00 -13.81
C GLN A 201 -18.89 7.21 -14.70
N ASP A 202 -19.15 6.30 -15.66
CA ASP A 202 -20.32 6.34 -16.55
C ASP A 202 -21.57 5.65 -15.96
N ALA A 203 -21.45 4.94 -14.84
CA ALA A 203 -22.61 4.40 -14.13
C ALA A 203 -23.08 5.42 -13.09
N VAL A 204 -24.20 6.10 -13.34
CA VAL A 204 -24.87 6.97 -12.35
C VAL A 204 -25.47 6.10 -11.24
N LEU A 205 -24.62 5.60 -10.34
CA LEU A 205 -25.02 4.96 -9.10
C LEU A 205 -24.81 5.97 -7.99
N ASP A 206 -25.89 6.28 -7.29
CA ASP A 206 -25.89 7.04 -6.05
C ASP A 206 -24.88 6.45 -5.04
N ASN A 207 -24.30 7.30 -4.19
CA ASN A 207 -23.28 6.89 -3.21
C ASN A 207 -23.81 5.79 -2.28
N ASP A 208 -25.08 5.90 -1.88
CA ASP A 208 -25.72 4.92 -1.02
C ASP A 208 -25.93 3.59 -1.77
N ALA A 209 -26.32 3.65 -3.05
CA ALA A 209 -26.45 2.46 -3.89
C ALA A 209 -25.11 1.75 -4.09
N TYR A 210 -24.03 2.51 -4.27
CA TYR A 210 -22.69 1.94 -4.37
C TYR A 210 -22.26 1.29 -3.06
N TYR A 211 -22.46 1.96 -1.91
CA TYR A 211 -22.16 1.38 -0.60
C TYR A 211 -22.93 0.08 -0.35
N ARG A 212 -24.24 0.06 -0.66
CA ARG A 212 -25.09 -1.15 -0.54
C ARG A 212 -24.58 -2.31 -1.40
N SER A 213 -24.05 -2.03 -2.59
CA SER A 213 -23.50 -3.06 -3.46
C SER A 213 -22.27 -3.74 -2.86
N ILE A 214 -21.42 -2.95 -2.19
CA ILE A 214 -20.19 -3.43 -1.52
C ILE A 214 -20.52 -4.12 -0.20
N SER A 215 -21.43 -3.56 0.60
CA SER A 215 -21.74 -4.05 1.94
C SER A 215 -22.26 -5.49 1.94
N ARG A 216 -22.91 -5.92 0.84
CA ARG A 216 -23.44 -7.27 0.67
C ARG A 216 -22.35 -8.35 0.63
N ARG A 217 -21.30 -8.13 -0.16
CA ARG A 217 -20.25 -9.15 -0.45
C ARG A 217 -18.92 -8.83 0.22
N GLY A 218 -18.77 -7.61 0.73
CA GLY A 218 -17.50 -7.07 1.17
C GLY A 218 -16.64 -6.55 0.01
N ALA A 219 -15.54 -5.90 0.36
CA ALA A 219 -14.53 -5.39 -0.56
C ALA A 219 -13.18 -5.26 0.13
N VAL A 220 -12.14 -5.01 -0.64
CA VAL A 220 -10.82 -4.62 -0.12
C VAL A 220 -10.51 -3.23 -0.64
N ILE A 221 -10.30 -2.27 0.26
CA ILE A 221 -10.04 -0.86 -0.07
C ILE A 221 -8.69 -0.46 0.51
N SER A 222 -7.82 0.10 -0.31
CA SER A 222 -6.60 0.78 0.13
C SER A 222 -6.89 2.24 0.46
N ILE A 223 -6.34 2.67 1.59
CA ILE A 223 -6.19 4.06 2.00
C ILE A 223 -4.69 4.36 1.94
N ARG A 224 -4.27 5.09 0.91
CA ARG A 224 -2.87 5.50 0.73
C ARG A 224 -2.63 6.85 1.37
N ILE A 225 -1.66 6.89 2.27
CA ILE A 225 -1.19 8.09 2.95
C ILE A 225 0.15 8.46 2.33
N HIS A 226 0.15 9.50 1.50
CA HIS A 226 1.36 9.96 0.84
C HIS A 226 1.99 11.12 1.58
N TRP A 227 3.28 11.01 1.85
CA TRP A 227 4.14 12.07 2.35
C TRP A 227 5.18 12.38 1.29
N ASP A 228 5.04 13.51 0.62
CA ASP A 228 6.06 14.05 -0.26
C ASP A 228 6.57 15.35 0.34
N CYS A 229 7.69 15.26 1.06
CA CYS A 229 8.18 16.33 1.90
C CYS A 229 9.45 16.94 1.34
N ASP A 230 9.36 18.22 1.02
CA ASP A 230 10.50 19.03 0.65
C ASP A 230 10.98 19.81 1.87
N LEU A 231 12.05 19.31 2.50
CA LEU A 231 12.66 19.84 3.72
C LEU A 231 13.60 21.01 3.46
N ASP A 232 13.64 21.54 2.23
CA ASP A 232 14.17 22.89 1.97
C ASP A 232 13.20 23.97 2.46
N TYR A 233 11.91 23.63 2.59
CA TYR A 233 10.89 24.46 3.22
C TYR A 233 10.72 24.11 4.71
N ASN A 234 9.84 24.83 5.39
CA ASN A 234 9.51 24.54 6.78
C ASN A 234 8.87 23.14 6.90
N GLU A 235 9.30 22.36 7.90
CA GLU A 235 8.77 21.03 8.21
C GLU A 235 7.25 21.03 8.43
N THR A 236 6.66 22.17 8.82
CA THR A 236 5.21 22.32 8.94
C THR A 236 4.46 22.12 7.62
N GLU A 237 5.10 22.37 6.49
CA GLU A 237 4.50 22.16 5.15
C GLU A 237 4.54 20.70 4.69
N CYS A 238 5.34 19.86 5.34
CA CYS A 238 5.27 18.42 5.19
C CYS A 238 3.96 17.93 5.82
N LYS A 239 2.94 17.79 4.98
CA LYS A 239 1.58 17.35 5.31
C LYS A 239 1.20 16.19 4.38
N PRO A 240 0.44 15.21 4.87
CA PRO A 240 0.03 14.10 4.04
C PRO A 240 -1.15 14.48 3.14
N TYR A 241 -1.27 13.74 2.04
CA TYR A 241 -2.50 13.68 1.26
C TYR A 241 -2.95 12.23 1.10
N TYR A 242 -4.25 12.04 0.92
CA TYR A 242 -4.88 10.72 0.94
C TYR A 242 -5.43 10.33 -0.42
N LYS A 243 -5.25 9.07 -0.80
CA LYS A 243 -5.90 8.46 -1.95
C LYS A 243 -6.61 7.19 -1.53
N PHE A 244 -7.75 6.92 -2.16
CA PHE A 244 -8.59 5.77 -1.87
C PHE A 244 -8.74 4.94 -3.12
N GLN A 245 -8.61 3.63 -3.01
CA GLN A 245 -8.70 2.74 -4.17
C GLN A 245 -9.26 1.38 -3.76
N ARG A 246 -10.27 0.89 -4.48
CA ARG A 246 -10.71 -0.51 -4.37
C ARG A 246 -9.67 -1.44 -5.02
N LEU A 247 -9.23 -2.46 -4.28
CA LEU A 247 -8.18 -3.41 -4.68
C LEU A 247 -8.72 -4.78 -5.12
N ASP A 248 -9.89 -5.21 -4.64
CA ASP A 248 -10.43 -6.53 -4.96
C ASP A 248 -10.96 -6.63 -6.40
N ASN A 249 -10.82 -7.81 -7.01
CA ASN A 249 -11.39 -8.09 -8.32
C ASN A 249 -12.90 -8.39 -8.22
N TYR A 250 -13.69 -7.32 -8.23
CA TYR A 250 -15.15 -7.36 -8.12
C TYR A 250 -15.86 -8.01 -9.32
N ASN A 251 -15.18 -8.17 -10.45
CA ASN A 251 -15.70 -8.82 -11.66
C ASN A 251 -15.42 -10.34 -11.69
N SER A 252 -14.80 -10.91 -10.65
CA SER A 252 -14.53 -12.34 -10.58
C SER A 252 -15.80 -13.15 -10.29
N ASN A 253 -15.99 -14.24 -11.03
CA ASN A 253 -17.15 -15.14 -10.87
C ASN A 253 -17.01 -16.08 -9.66
N SER A 254 -15.79 -16.41 -9.24
CA SER A 254 -15.54 -17.48 -8.26
C SER A 254 -15.46 -17.00 -6.81
N ALA A 255 -15.11 -15.74 -6.57
CA ALA A 255 -14.99 -15.16 -5.22
C ALA A 255 -15.18 -13.64 -5.21
N PRO A 256 -16.37 -13.11 -5.54
CA PRO A 256 -16.61 -11.68 -5.49
C PRO A 256 -16.69 -11.18 -4.04
N GLY A 257 -15.85 -10.20 -3.70
CA GLY A 257 -15.85 -9.51 -2.40
C GLY A 257 -14.88 -10.09 -1.37
N TYR A 258 -15.18 -9.88 -0.08
CA TYR A 258 -14.32 -10.31 1.03
C TYR A 258 -15.16 -10.79 2.21
N ASN A 259 -14.87 -12.00 2.69
CA ASN A 259 -15.51 -12.61 3.84
C ASN A 259 -14.57 -13.59 4.56
N PHE A 260 -14.83 -13.80 5.84
CA PHE A 260 -14.17 -14.84 6.63
C PHE A 260 -15.12 -15.37 7.70
N ARG A 261 -14.69 -16.44 8.38
CA ARG A 261 -15.44 -17.06 9.48
C ARG A 261 -14.63 -16.99 10.77
N TYR A 262 -15.33 -16.74 11.87
CA TYR A 262 -14.79 -16.87 13.21
C TYR A 262 -15.82 -17.52 14.12
N ALA A 263 -15.36 -18.11 15.22
CA ALA A 263 -16.22 -18.75 16.18
C ALA A 263 -15.91 -18.29 17.60
N THR A 264 -16.96 -18.17 18.40
CA THR A 264 -16.86 -17.95 19.85
C THR A 264 -17.31 -19.22 20.55
N ASN A 265 -16.39 -19.93 21.18
CA ASN A 265 -16.67 -21.15 21.93
C ASN A 265 -17.12 -20.80 23.35
N TYR A 266 -18.10 -21.53 23.88
CA TYR A 266 -18.63 -21.38 25.23
C TYR A 266 -19.15 -22.72 25.76
N ARG A 267 -19.45 -22.79 27.05
CA ARG A 267 -20.08 -23.96 27.68
C ARG A 267 -21.44 -23.58 28.23
N GLU A 268 -22.43 -24.43 28.00
CA GLU A 268 -23.80 -24.26 28.49
C GLU A 268 -24.33 -25.65 28.85
N ASP A 269 -24.88 -25.81 30.06
CA ASP A 269 -25.37 -27.09 30.60
C ASP A 269 -24.36 -28.25 30.53
N GLY A 270 -23.07 -27.95 30.72
CA GLY A 270 -21.98 -28.93 30.65
C GLY A 270 -21.61 -29.37 29.23
N ALA A 271 -22.34 -28.94 28.20
CA ALA A 271 -22.03 -29.19 26.80
C ALA A 271 -21.14 -28.08 26.22
N GLU A 272 -20.18 -28.48 25.39
CA GLU A 272 -19.39 -27.55 24.59
C GLU A 272 -20.21 -27.04 23.41
N LYS A 273 -20.36 -25.72 23.31
CA LYS A 273 -21.08 -25.04 22.24
C LYS A 273 -20.21 -23.99 21.58
N ARG A 274 -20.55 -23.60 20.37
CA ARG A 274 -19.95 -22.43 19.72
C ARG A 274 -20.98 -21.63 18.95
N ARG A 275 -20.72 -20.33 18.84
CA ARG A 275 -21.38 -19.43 17.92
C ARG A 275 -20.46 -19.24 16.72
N LEU A 276 -20.89 -19.68 15.55
CA LEU A 276 -20.17 -19.46 14.29
C LEU A 276 -20.71 -18.20 13.63
N VAL A 277 -19.80 -17.33 13.18
CA VAL A 277 -20.14 -16.12 12.42
C VAL A 277 -19.34 -16.14 11.13
N LYS A 278 -20.05 -16.05 10.00
CA LYS A 278 -19.48 -15.69 8.72
C LYS A 278 -19.69 -14.20 8.52
N ALA A 279 -18.60 -13.44 8.52
CA ALA A 279 -18.63 -12.00 8.37
C ALA A 279 -18.26 -11.62 6.94
N TYR A 280 -19.10 -10.80 6.34
CA TYR A 280 -18.85 -10.06 5.11
C TYR A 280 -18.59 -8.61 5.48
N GLY A 281 -17.60 -8.01 4.83
CA GLY A 281 -17.21 -6.67 5.21
C GLY A 281 -16.13 -6.08 4.35
N ILE A 282 -15.74 -4.88 4.73
CA ILE A 282 -14.73 -4.12 4.01
C ILE A 282 -13.42 -4.22 4.77
N GLN A 283 -12.40 -4.77 4.12
CA GLN A 283 -11.03 -4.74 4.62
C GLN A 283 -10.39 -3.44 4.13
N PHE A 284 -9.98 -2.58 5.06
CA PHE A 284 -9.23 -1.37 4.76
C PHE A 284 -7.74 -1.61 4.99
N ILE A 285 -6.93 -1.42 3.95
CA ILE A 285 -5.46 -1.53 4.02
C ILE A 285 -4.89 -0.12 4.09
N LEU A 286 -4.04 0.15 5.07
CA LEU A 286 -3.40 1.44 5.30
C LEU A 286 -1.98 1.40 4.72
N GLU A 287 -1.82 1.97 3.54
CA GLU A 287 -0.53 2.02 2.84
C GLU A 287 0.11 3.38 3.05
N VAL A 288 1.40 3.42 3.38
CA VAL A 288 2.14 4.68 3.58
C VAL A 288 3.26 4.75 2.56
N GLU A 289 3.24 5.82 1.77
CA GLU A 289 4.33 6.15 0.85
C GLU A 289 4.96 7.44 1.34
N ALA A 290 6.20 7.39 1.80
CA ALA A 290 6.86 8.54 2.40
C ALA A 290 8.24 8.78 1.77
N ILE A 291 8.43 10.00 1.28
CA ILE A 291 9.66 10.48 0.67
C ILE A 291 9.96 11.85 1.27
N ALA A 292 11.17 12.02 1.77
CA ALA A 292 11.70 13.32 2.15
C ALA A 292 12.87 13.70 1.28
N ARG A 293 12.99 15.00 0.97
CA ARG A 293 14.04 15.54 0.14
C ARG A 293 14.60 16.81 0.76
N LYS A 294 15.90 17.00 0.68
CA LYS A 294 16.58 18.22 1.13
C LYS A 294 17.79 18.48 0.27
N PHE A 295 18.16 19.74 0.10
CA PHE A 295 19.36 20.17 -0.59
C PHE A 295 20.60 19.41 -0.11
N SER A 296 21.36 18.86 -1.05
CA SER A 296 22.64 18.22 -0.80
C SER A 296 23.68 18.77 -1.77
N PHE A 297 24.74 19.32 -1.20
CA PHE A 297 25.86 19.85 -1.98
C PHE A 297 26.54 18.76 -2.83
N GLN A 298 26.60 17.53 -2.31
CA GLN A 298 27.14 16.38 -3.04
C GLN A 298 26.31 16.08 -4.28
N GLN A 299 24.98 16.01 -4.12
CA GLN A 299 24.07 15.72 -5.24
C GLN A 299 24.06 16.85 -6.27
N PHE A 300 24.17 18.11 -5.81
CA PHE A 300 24.34 19.28 -6.65
C PHE A 300 25.57 19.19 -7.55
N ILE A 301 26.76 18.91 -6.99
CA ILE A 301 28.00 18.80 -7.78
C ILE A 301 27.93 17.63 -8.76
N LEU A 302 27.44 16.46 -8.32
CA LEU A 302 27.33 15.27 -9.18
C LEU A 302 26.48 15.57 -10.42
N ASN A 303 25.31 16.19 -10.24
CA ASN A 303 24.42 16.49 -11.36
C ASN A 303 24.94 17.62 -12.27
N ILE A 304 25.68 18.59 -11.73
CA ILE A 304 26.40 19.57 -12.57
C ILE A 304 27.51 18.90 -13.38
N GLY A 305 28.31 18.03 -12.76
CA GLY A 305 29.37 17.28 -13.43
C GLY A 305 28.82 16.44 -14.59
N SER A 306 27.74 15.68 -14.35
CA SER A 306 27.07 14.90 -15.40
C SER A 306 26.50 15.80 -16.52
N SER A 307 25.94 16.96 -16.18
CA SER A 307 25.41 17.91 -17.17
C SER A 307 26.52 18.48 -18.04
N LEU A 308 27.68 18.83 -17.47
CA LEU A 308 28.84 19.32 -18.22
C LEU A 308 29.41 18.25 -19.14
N ALA A 309 29.48 16.99 -18.68
CA ALA A 309 29.92 15.87 -19.52
C ALA A 309 29.01 15.67 -20.75
N LEU A 310 27.69 15.84 -20.59
CA LEU A 310 26.74 15.76 -21.72
C LEU A 310 26.94 16.86 -22.76
N ILE A 311 27.37 18.07 -22.35
CA ILE A 311 27.70 19.15 -23.29
C ILE A 311 28.89 18.76 -24.17
N SER A 312 29.87 18.05 -23.63
CA SER A 312 31.03 17.55 -24.40
C SER A 312 30.62 16.52 -25.46
N VAL A 313 29.57 15.74 -25.23
CA VAL A 313 29.05 14.81 -26.25
C VAL A 313 28.41 15.57 -27.41
N ALA A 314 27.73 16.69 -27.14
CA ALA A 314 27.12 17.52 -28.17
C ALA A 314 28.15 18.16 -29.12
N SER A 315 29.34 18.54 -28.62
CA SER A 315 30.42 19.05 -29.48
C SER A 315 30.95 17.96 -30.41
N ILE A 316 31.15 16.74 -29.90
CA ILE A 316 31.61 15.60 -30.72
C ILE A 316 30.59 15.29 -31.83
N LEU A 317 29.30 15.28 -31.50
CA LEU A 317 28.23 15.09 -32.50
C LEU A 317 28.21 16.22 -33.52
N SER A 318 28.39 17.46 -33.08
CA SER A 318 28.47 18.62 -33.98
C SER A 318 29.64 18.51 -34.95
N ASP A 319 30.81 18.07 -34.48
CA ASP A 319 31.98 17.81 -35.31
C ASP A 319 31.73 16.68 -36.32
N ILE A 320 31.08 15.59 -35.90
CA ILE A 320 30.71 14.48 -36.79
C ILE A 320 29.79 14.99 -37.91
N VAL A 321 28.79 15.81 -37.60
CA VAL A 321 27.87 16.41 -38.58
C VAL A 321 28.64 17.35 -39.51
N LEU A 322 29.47 18.25 -38.97
CA LEU A 322 30.23 19.24 -39.74
C LEU A 322 31.21 18.57 -40.71
N PHE A 323 31.93 17.55 -40.26
CA PHE A 323 32.98 16.90 -41.06
C PHE A 323 32.48 15.81 -42.00
N ASN A 324 31.31 15.21 -41.75
CA ASN A 324 30.83 14.10 -42.58
C ASN A 324 29.58 14.44 -43.40
N LEU A 325 28.67 15.24 -42.85
CA LEU A 325 27.34 15.49 -43.43
C LEU A 325 27.20 16.88 -44.07
N HIS A 326 28.00 17.87 -43.68
CA HIS A 326 27.89 19.23 -44.21
C HIS A 326 28.39 19.35 -45.67
N LYS A 327 27.69 20.11 -46.51
CA LYS A 327 28.03 20.28 -47.95
C LYS A 327 29.45 20.81 -48.16
N ASN A 328 29.89 21.75 -47.31
CA ASN A 328 31.23 22.35 -47.36
C ASN A 328 32.26 21.60 -46.49
N ARG A 329 32.07 20.31 -46.19
CA ARG A 329 32.95 19.53 -45.29
C ARG A 329 34.44 19.56 -45.64
N LYS A 330 34.81 19.68 -46.92
CA LYS A 330 36.21 19.76 -47.36
C LYS A 330 36.88 21.04 -46.85
N PHE A 331 36.17 22.18 -46.92
CA PHE A 331 36.65 23.47 -46.41
C PHE A 331 36.89 23.42 -44.90
N PHE A 332 35.93 22.87 -44.14
CA PHE A 332 36.05 22.76 -42.68
C PHE A 332 37.16 21.80 -42.24
N LYS A 333 37.36 20.66 -42.93
CA LYS A 333 38.46 19.72 -42.62
C LYS A 333 39.83 20.36 -42.81
N THR A 334 40.03 21.13 -43.87
CA THR A 334 41.32 21.77 -44.16
C THR A 334 41.64 22.84 -43.12
N HIS A 335 40.72 23.77 -42.85
CA HIS A 335 40.97 24.85 -41.88
C HIS A 335 41.16 24.37 -40.44
N VAL A 336 40.47 23.31 -40.02
CA VAL A 336 40.69 22.75 -38.67
C VAL A 336 42.05 22.04 -38.60
N SER A 337 42.45 21.32 -39.66
CA SER A 337 43.77 20.67 -39.73
C SER A 337 44.93 21.70 -39.72
N ASP A 338 44.76 22.80 -40.45
CA ASP A 338 45.73 23.90 -40.49
C ASP A 338 45.87 24.59 -39.12
N SER A 339 44.75 24.80 -38.43
CA SER A 339 44.73 25.42 -37.09
C SER A 339 45.44 24.56 -36.03
N VAL A 340 45.29 23.23 -36.10
CA VAL A 340 45.97 22.29 -35.20
C VAL A 340 47.48 22.23 -35.48
N ALA A 341 47.89 22.37 -36.75
CA ALA A 341 49.30 22.38 -37.14
C ALA A 341 50.04 23.65 -36.65
N VAL A 342 49.35 24.79 -36.56
CA VAL A 342 49.91 26.06 -36.06
C VAL A 342 50.18 25.99 -34.54
N ASN A 343 49.27 25.41 -33.76
CA ASN A 343 49.41 25.31 -32.29
C ASN A 343 50.49 24.32 -31.81
N LYS A 344 51.04 23.47 -32.68
CA LYS A 344 52.10 22.50 -32.33
C LYS A 344 53.53 23.00 -32.55
N ARG A 345 53.75 24.24 -33.02
CA ARG A 345 55.10 24.80 -33.13
C ARG A 345 55.60 25.26 -31.74
N PRO A 346 56.72 24.75 -31.21
CA PRO A 346 57.24 25.23 -29.94
C PRO A 346 57.73 26.67 -30.10
N SER A 347 57.33 27.53 -29.17
CA SER A 347 57.81 28.91 -29.06
C SER A 347 59.28 28.92 -28.62
N ASN A 348 60.18 28.78 -29.59
CA ASN A 348 61.60 29.10 -29.43
C ASN A 348 61.86 30.51 -29.97
N ASN A 349 62.13 31.47 -29.07
CA ASN A 349 63.33 32.33 -29.10
C ASN A 349 63.17 33.55 -28.20
N THR A 350 64.04 33.67 -27.19
CA THR A 350 64.93 34.84 -27.06
C THR A 350 66.12 34.50 -26.16
N GLN A 351 67.33 34.60 -26.72
CA GLN A 351 68.61 34.58 -26.01
C GLN A 351 68.89 35.98 -25.42
N SER A 352 69.45 36.07 -24.21
CA SER A 352 70.88 36.43 -23.99
C SER A 352 71.21 36.81 -22.53
N ASN A 353 72.27 36.15 -22.04
CA ASN A 353 73.37 36.60 -21.16
C ASN A 353 73.13 37.19 -19.75
N HIS A 354 73.57 36.46 -18.71
CA HIS A 354 74.65 36.90 -17.82
C HIS A 354 75.25 35.74 -16.99
N SER A 355 76.46 35.98 -16.49
CA SER A 355 77.56 35.04 -16.19
C SER A 355 77.58 34.43 -14.78
N THR A 356 78.26 33.27 -14.66
CA THR A 356 78.99 32.70 -13.49
C THR A 356 78.16 32.35 -12.23
N THR A 357 78.25 31.15 -11.63
CA THR A 357 79.41 30.60 -10.91
C THR A 357 79.23 29.10 -10.61
N SER A 358 80.32 28.40 -10.35
CA SER A 358 80.48 26.94 -10.12
C SER A 358 79.91 26.42 -8.79
N LEU A 359 79.64 25.10 -8.71
CA LEU A 359 80.35 24.14 -7.84
C LEU A 359 79.78 22.71 -7.91
N ASN A 360 80.73 21.76 -7.87
CA ASN A 360 80.66 20.30 -7.87
C ASN A 360 79.69 19.64 -6.86
N GLY A 361 79.32 18.37 -7.14
CA GLY A 361 78.81 17.47 -6.09
C GLY A 361 78.35 16.09 -6.59
N ASN A 362 79.24 15.11 -6.47
CA ASN A 362 79.18 13.71 -6.91
C ASN A 362 78.19 12.79 -6.15
N ASN A 363 77.96 11.61 -6.75
CA ASN A 363 77.56 10.29 -6.18
C ASN A 363 76.09 10.12 -5.76
N GLY A 364 75.41 8.98 -5.89
CA GLY A 364 75.73 7.60 -6.30
C GLY A 364 74.46 6.76 -6.04
N PHE A 365 73.93 6.06 -7.03
CA PHE A 365 73.95 4.59 -7.17
C PHE A 365 73.21 3.73 -6.11
N LEU A 366 72.25 2.94 -6.64
CA LEU A 366 71.82 1.55 -6.30
C LEU A 366 70.92 1.24 -5.08
N LYS A 367 69.76 0.60 -5.41
CA LYS A 367 69.13 -0.65 -4.88
C LYS A 367 68.80 -0.72 -3.37
N ASP A 368 67.81 -1.44 -2.87
CA ASP A 368 67.03 -2.58 -3.36
C ASP A 368 65.80 -2.78 -2.44
N LYS A 369 64.85 -3.58 -2.94
CA LYS A 369 63.91 -4.48 -2.21
C LYS A 369 62.77 -3.90 -1.36
N GLY A 370 61.56 -4.33 -1.74
CA GLY A 370 60.34 -4.17 -0.98
C GLY A 370 60.14 -5.19 0.13
N GLN A 371 59.10 -4.93 0.92
CA GLN A 371 58.34 -5.96 1.62
C GLN A 371 56.92 -5.45 1.88
N ILE A 372 55.96 -6.32 1.56
CA ILE A 372 54.55 -6.23 1.90
C ILE A 372 54.39 -6.65 3.37
N SER A 373 53.57 -5.95 4.15
CA SER A 373 52.76 -6.56 5.22
C SER A 373 51.63 -5.63 5.66
N THR A 374 50.42 -6.14 5.50
CA THR A 374 49.18 -5.83 6.23
C THR A 374 49.33 -5.99 7.74
N VAL A 375 48.61 -5.18 8.55
CA VAL A 375 47.90 -5.40 9.84
C VAL A 375 47.50 -3.96 10.30
N SER A 376 46.28 -3.56 10.67
CA SER A 376 45.10 -4.18 11.30
C SER A 376 43.82 -3.52 10.79
#